data_AF-W9DR15-F1
#
_entry.id   AF-W9DR15-F1
#
_cell.length_a   1.000
_cell.length_b   1.000
_cell.length_c   1.000
_cell.angle_alpha   90.00
_cell.angle_beta   90.00
_cell.angle_gamma   90.00
#
_symmetry.space_group_name_H-M   'P 1'
#
loop_
_entity.id
_entity.type
_entity.pdbx_description
1 polymer ?
#
loop_
_entity_poly.entity_id
_entity_poly.type
_entity_poly.pdbx_seq_one_letter_code
_entity_poly.pdbx_strand_id
1 'polypeptide(L)'
;MNIAAFIGSSMLFALFAIVVLFVLINMSSRLALIILLIIPLAFILVIPDISIAFLSIQQMSLANGLVPVNNFHILLMIWSTLIGVILYTEFLTWYLGKGMRMKKNSDGSMKAGVSSTLDKGLYDFVGKVRGILNRKK
;
A
#
# COMPACT_ATOMS: atom_id res chain seq x y z
N MET A 1 20.04 -31.84 12.76
CA MET A 1 19.19 -30.64 12.90
C MET A 1 18.79 -30.50 14.36
N ASN A 2 19.05 -29.35 14.99
CA ASN A 2 18.42 -29.03 16.27
C ASN A 2 16.98 -28.58 15.99
N ILE A 3 16.04 -29.52 16.04
CA ILE A 3 14.60 -29.28 15.79
C ILE A 3 14.08 -28.06 16.59
N ALA A 4 14.54 -27.91 17.83
CA ALA A 4 14.16 -26.78 18.70
C ALA A 4 14.58 -25.42 18.14
N ALA A 5 15.80 -25.31 17.57
CA ALA A 5 16.30 -24.07 17.00
C ALA A 5 15.54 -23.69 15.71
N PHE A 6 15.21 -24.69 14.87
CA PHE A 6 14.40 -24.49 13.68
C PHE A 6 13.01 -23.95 14.04
N ILE A 7 12.31 -24.62 14.97
CA ILE A 7 10.97 -24.23 15.43
C ILE A 7 11.01 -22.81 16.03
N GLY A 8 11.99 -22.53 16.89
CA GLY A 8 12.15 -21.21 17.52
C GLY A 8 12.34 -20.10 16.48
N SER A 9 13.23 -20.29 15.51
CA SER A 9 13.44 -19.31 14.44
C SER A 9 12.22 -19.12 13.54
N SER A 10 11.53 -20.21 13.21
CA SER A 10 10.32 -20.19 12.37
C SER A 10 9.19 -19.42 13.06
N MET A 11 8.95 -19.68 14.35
CA MET A 11 7.96 -18.95 15.15
C MET A 11 8.27 -17.46 15.21
N LEU A 12 9.53 -17.07 15.41
CA LEU A 12 9.94 -15.68 15.49
C LEU A 12 9.72 -14.96 14.15
N PHE A 13 10.12 -15.57 13.03
CA PHE A 13 9.89 -15.00 11.71
C PHE A 13 8.39 -14.94 11.33
N ALA A 14 7.61 -15.96 11.68
CA ALA A 14 6.16 -15.95 11.47
C ALA A 14 5.49 -14.83 12.28
N LEU A 15 5.86 -14.66 13.56
CA LEU A 15 5.36 -13.58 14.40
C LEU A 15 5.71 -12.20 13.81
N PHE A 16 6.96 -12.02 13.37
CA PHE A 16 7.38 -10.79 12.70
C PHE A 16 6.54 -10.49 11.46
N ALA A 17 6.32 -11.49 10.60
CA ALA A 17 5.49 -11.33 9.41
C ALA A 17 4.04 -10.97 9.76
N ILE A 18 3.44 -11.62 10.76
CA ILE A 18 2.08 -11.32 11.25
C ILE A 18 1.99 -9.88 11.75
N VAL A 19 2.96 -9.42 12.52
CA VAL A 19 2.98 -8.02 13.01
C VAL A 19 3.04 -7.04 11.86
N VAL A 20 3.91 -7.26 10.86
CA VAL A 20 4.01 -6.38 9.68
C VAL A 20 2.69 -6.37 8.90
N LEU A 21 2.10 -7.53 8.65
CA LEU A 21 0.82 -7.64 7.95
C LEU A 21 -0.33 -6.98 8.74
N PHE A 22 -0.34 -7.12 10.06
CA PHE A 22 -1.31 -6.45 10.92
C PHE A 22 -1.21 -4.93 10.83
N VAL A 23 0.02 -4.38 10.86
CA VAL A 23 0.26 -2.94 10.66
C VAL A 23 -0.17 -2.49 9.26
N LEU A 24 0.11 -3.30 8.24
CA LEU A 24 -0.29 -3.02 6.86
C LEU A 24 -1.81 -2.89 6.72
N ILE A 25 -2.57 -3.78 7.38
CA ILE A 25 -4.03 -3.81 7.31
C ILE A 25 -4.68 -2.69 8.14
N ASN A 26 -4.19 -2.42 9.35
CA ASN A 26 -4.89 -1.57 10.31
C ASN A 26 -4.45 -0.10 10.34
N MET A 27 -3.24 0.23 9.88
CA MET A 27 -2.73 1.61 9.96
C MET A 27 -2.45 2.23 8.59
N SER A 28 -1.33 1.87 7.97
CA SER A 28 -0.89 2.46 6.72
C SER A 28 0.23 1.64 6.11
N SER A 29 0.19 1.48 4.79
CA SER A 29 1.25 0.87 3.98
C SER A 29 2.63 1.48 4.24
N ARG A 30 2.71 2.82 4.40
CA ARG A 30 3.98 3.51 4.67
C ARG A 30 4.57 3.14 6.02
N LEU A 31 3.72 3.04 7.06
CA LEU A 31 4.16 2.64 8.40
C LEU A 31 4.60 1.19 8.43
N ALA A 32 3.90 0.30 7.71
CA ALA A 32 4.30 -1.10 7.59
C ALA A 32 5.69 -1.24 6.95
N LEU A 33 5.99 -0.46 5.91
CA LEU A 33 7.30 -0.45 5.24
C LEU A 33 8.41 0.07 6.18
N ILE A 34 8.15 1.14 6.92
CA ILE A 34 9.08 1.69 7.92
C ILE A 34 9.38 0.64 9.00
N ILE A 35 8.35 0.00 9.56
CA ILE A 35 8.49 -1.02 10.60
C ILE A 35 9.24 -2.24 10.07
N LEU A 36 8.90 -2.69 8.85
CA LEU A 36 9.56 -3.80 8.18
C LEU A 36 11.07 -3.56 8.01
N LEU A 37 11.48 -2.32 7.69
CA LEU A 37 12.90 -1.97 7.53
C LEU A 37 13.62 -1.70 8.85
N ILE A 38 13.00 -0.91 9.74
CA ILE A 38 13.67 -0.43 10.95
C ILE A 38 13.85 -1.54 11.97
N ILE A 39 12.87 -2.44 12.17
CA ILE A 39 12.98 -3.47 13.21
C ILE A 39 14.20 -4.37 13.00
N PRO A 40 14.42 -4.99 11.83
CA PRO A 40 15.58 -5.86 11.61
C PRO A 40 16.90 -5.08 11.66
N LEU A 41 16.94 -3.85 11.13
CA LEU A 41 18.13 -3.00 11.19
C LEU A 41 18.48 -2.62 12.63
N ALA A 42 17.50 -2.21 13.42
CA ALA A 42 17.69 -1.86 14.82
C ALA A 42 18.19 -3.06 15.62
N PHE A 43 17.68 -4.27 15.34
CA PHE A 43 18.14 -5.48 15.99
C PHE A 43 19.63 -5.75 15.75
N ILE A 44 20.08 -5.61 14.49
CA ILE A 44 21.48 -5.76 14.10
C ILE A 44 22.36 -4.68 14.75
N LEU A 45 21.87 -3.45 14.87
CA LEU A 45 22.64 -2.32 15.42
C LEU A 45 22.75 -2.36 16.95
N VAL A 46 21.69 -2.72 17.66
CA VAL A 46 21.67 -2.71 19.13
C VAL A 46 22.41 -3.91 19.70
N ILE A 47 22.32 -5.08 19.05
CA ILE A 47 22.90 -6.33 19.56
C ILE A 47 23.57 -7.10 18.42
N PRO A 48 24.73 -6.64 17.92
CA PRO A 48 25.36 -7.20 16.73
C PRO A 48 25.79 -8.67 16.92
N ASP A 49 26.41 -9.01 18.06
CA ASP A 49 26.95 -10.36 18.28
C ASP A 49 25.87 -11.44 18.27
N ILE A 50 24.77 -11.20 19.00
CA ILE A 50 23.64 -12.13 19.06
C ILE A 50 22.93 -12.20 17.71
N SER A 51 22.78 -11.06 17.02
CA SER A 51 22.11 -10.99 15.71
C SER A 51 22.87 -11.73 14.63
N ILE A 52 24.19 -11.53 14.54
CA ILE A 52 25.03 -12.21 13.55
C ILE A 52 25.05 -13.71 13.83
N ALA A 53 25.21 -14.11 15.10
CA ALA A 53 25.16 -15.51 15.50
C ALA A 53 23.82 -16.13 15.09
N PHE A 54 22.68 -15.50 15.40
CA PHE A 54 21.35 -15.98 15.04
C PHE A 54 21.13 -16.08 13.52
N LEU A 55 21.58 -15.09 12.75
CA LEU A 55 21.41 -15.05 11.29
C LEU A 55 22.28 -16.09 10.57
N SER A 56 23.42 -16.45 11.17
CA SER A 56 24.35 -17.46 10.66
C SER A 56 23.93 -18.90 10.92
N ILE A 57 22.90 -19.15 11.76
CA ILE A 57 22.43 -20.51 12.05
C ILE A 57 21.97 -21.17 10.75
N GLN A 58 22.62 -22.30 10.43
CA GLN A 58 22.29 -23.13 9.27
C GLN A 58 21.05 -23.98 9.58
N GLN A 59 20.03 -23.84 8.74
CA GLN A 59 18.76 -24.59 8.87
C GLN A 59 18.68 -25.73 7.88
N MET A 60 19.20 -25.53 6.67
CA MET A 60 19.15 -26.51 5.59
C MET A 60 20.44 -26.43 4.77
N SER A 61 20.79 -27.52 4.08
CA SER A 61 21.84 -27.51 3.08
C SER A 61 21.27 -28.02 1.77
N LEU A 62 21.38 -27.22 0.72
CA LEU A 62 20.99 -27.59 -0.64
C LEU A 62 22.21 -28.17 -1.38
N ALA A 63 21.95 -28.93 -2.44
CA ALA A 63 22.97 -29.50 -3.33
C ALA A 63 24.09 -30.27 -2.59
N ASN A 64 23.73 -31.31 -1.83
CA ASN A 64 24.68 -32.19 -1.13
C ASN A 64 25.72 -31.47 -0.24
N GLY A 65 25.40 -30.28 0.31
CA GLY A 65 26.33 -29.54 1.17
C GLY A 65 26.94 -28.28 0.53
N LEU A 66 26.75 -28.07 -0.78
CA LEU A 66 27.40 -26.98 -1.51
C LEU A 66 26.79 -25.60 -1.20
N VAL A 67 25.51 -25.53 -0.80
CA VAL A 67 24.84 -24.26 -0.51
C VAL A 67 24.16 -24.33 0.86
N PRO A 68 24.78 -23.79 1.93
CA PRO A 68 24.16 -23.69 3.23
C PRO A 68 23.06 -22.61 3.22
N VAL A 69 21.85 -22.98 3.62
CA VAL A 69 20.73 -22.06 3.82
C VAL A 69 20.63 -21.72 5.29
N ASN A 70 20.91 -20.46 5.60
CA ASN A 70 20.91 -19.94 6.96
C ASN A 70 19.67 -19.09 7.23
N ASN A 71 19.44 -18.75 8.50
CA ASN A 71 18.37 -17.84 8.93
C ASN A 71 18.37 -16.52 8.16
N PHE A 72 19.53 -16.01 7.76
CA PHE A 72 19.65 -14.84 6.89
C PHE A 72 18.88 -14.98 5.57
N HIS A 73 18.96 -16.15 4.92
CA HIS A 73 18.30 -16.38 3.63
C HIS A 73 16.78 -16.45 3.80
N ILE A 74 16.33 -17.09 4.89
CA ILE A 74 14.91 -17.19 5.24
C ILE A 74 14.35 -15.79 5.55
N LEU A 75 15.09 -14.99 6.33
CA LEU A 75 14.72 -13.62 6.62
C LEU A 75 14.59 -12.81 5.34
N LEU A 76 15.59 -12.83 4.45
CA LEU A 76 15.56 -12.10 3.18
C LEU A 76 14.39 -12.53 2.27
N MET A 77 14.08 -13.83 2.22
CA MET A 77 12.94 -14.33 1.47
C MET A 77 11.63 -13.70 1.99
N ILE A 78 11.38 -13.80 3.29
CA ILE A 78 10.20 -13.22 3.94
C ILE A 78 10.16 -11.71 3.74
N TRP A 79 11.31 -11.05 3.87
CA TRP A 79 11.44 -9.60 3.68
C TRP A 79 11.02 -9.18 2.28
N SER A 80 11.55 -9.85 1.25
CA SER A 80 11.21 -9.60 -0.14
C SER A 80 9.72 -9.83 -0.41
N THR A 81 9.15 -10.93 0.11
CA THR A 81 7.72 -11.22 -0.02
C THR A 81 6.86 -10.14 0.61
N LEU A 82 7.19 -9.69 1.83
CA LEU A 82 6.43 -8.65 2.52
C LEU A 82 6.53 -7.30 1.79
N ILE A 83 7.71 -6.93 1.28
CA ILE A 83 7.87 -5.74 0.44
C ILE A 83 6.96 -5.83 -0.79
N GLY A 84 6.96 -6.98 -1.48
CA GLY A 84 6.10 -7.22 -2.63
C GLY A 84 4.62 -7.04 -2.31
N VAL A 85 4.15 -7.58 -1.19
CA VAL A 85 2.75 -7.44 -0.74
C VAL A 85 2.41 -5.97 -0.41
N ILE A 86 3.29 -5.25 0.28
CA ILE A 86 3.09 -3.83 0.61
C ILE A 86 3.01 -2.99 -0.67
N LEU A 87 3.93 -3.20 -1.60
CA LEU A 87 3.93 -2.48 -2.88
C LEU A 87 2.69 -2.82 -3.73
N TYR A 88 2.30 -4.10 -3.75
CA TYR A 88 1.11 -4.55 -4.48
C TYR A 88 -0.15 -3.89 -3.93
N THR A 89 -0.31 -3.85 -2.61
CA THR A 89 -1.48 -3.23 -1.97
C THR A 89 -1.53 -1.73 -2.21
N GLU A 90 -0.40 -1.03 -2.10
CA GLU A 90 -0.31 0.41 -2.41
C GLU A 90 -0.66 0.69 -3.88
N PHE A 91 -0.11 -0.11 -4.81
CA PHE A 91 -0.39 0.02 -6.23
C PHE A 91 -1.86 -0.23 -6.54
N LEU A 92 -2.46 -1.24 -5.92
CA LEU A 92 -3.89 -1.55 -6.07
C LEU A 92 -4.77 -0.41 -5.55
N THR A 93 -4.46 0.14 -4.37
CA THR A 93 -5.18 1.30 -3.81
C THR A 93 -5.06 2.53 -4.70
N TRP A 94 -3.86 2.82 -5.21
CA TRP A 94 -3.65 3.92 -6.15
C TRP A 94 -4.42 3.71 -7.46
N TYR A 95 -4.37 2.50 -8.01
CA TYR A 95 -5.04 2.13 -9.25
C TYR A 95 -6.56 2.30 -9.15
N LEU A 96 -7.18 1.78 -8.09
CA LEU A 96 -8.61 1.91 -7.82
C LEU A 96 -9.02 3.36 -7.52
N GLY A 97 -8.21 4.09 -6.75
CA GLY A 97 -8.46 5.49 -6.42
C GLY A 97 -8.43 6.41 -7.64
N LYS A 98 -7.55 6.12 -8.61
CA LYS A 98 -7.45 6.88 -9.87
C LYS A 98 -8.70 6.73 -10.74
N GLY A 99 -9.28 5.53 -10.81
CA GLY A 99 -10.54 5.29 -11.53
C GLY A 99 -11.73 6.07 -10.96
N MET A 100 -11.84 6.14 -9.63
CA MET A 100 -12.91 6.90 -8.97
C MET A 100 -12.75 8.42 -9.13
N ARG A 101 -11.52 8.94 -9.16
CA ARG A 101 -11.25 10.37 -9.41
C ARG A 101 -11.66 10.83 -10.81
N MET A 102 -11.50 9.99 -11.84
CA MET A 102 -11.96 10.33 -13.19
C MET A 102 -13.50 10.40 -13.27
N LYS A 103 -14.21 9.48 -12.61
CA LYS A 103 -15.69 9.49 -12.60
C LYS A 103 -16.27 10.75 -11.94
N LYS A 104 -15.65 11.22 -10.85
CA LYS A 104 -16.09 12.42 -10.13
C LYS A 104 -15.87 13.73 -10.91
N ASN A 105 -14.79 13.82 -11.70
CA ASN A 105 -14.52 15.00 -12.53
C ASN A 105 -15.43 15.08 -13.77
N SER A 106 -15.78 13.96 -14.40
CA SER A 106 -16.72 13.97 -15.54
C SER A 106 -18.13 14.39 -15.14
N ASP A 107 -18.64 13.89 -14.01
CA ASP A 107 -20.00 14.19 -13.53
C ASP A 107 -20.11 15.64 -13.01
N GLY A 108 -19.04 16.18 -12.41
CA GLY A 108 -18.94 17.59 -12.02
C GLY A 108 -18.88 18.56 -13.21
N SER A 109 -18.17 18.20 -14.29
CA SER A 109 -18.11 19.05 -15.49
C SER A 109 -19.42 19.02 -16.30
N MET A 110 -20.11 17.87 -16.35
CA MET A 110 -21.43 17.78 -16.99
C MET A 110 -22.50 18.58 -16.21
N LYS A 111 -22.53 18.50 -14.88
CA LYS A 111 -23.49 19.29 -14.08
C LYS A 111 -23.21 20.80 -14.13
N ALA A 112 -21.94 21.22 -14.12
CA ALA A 112 -21.58 22.64 -14.26
C ALA A 112 -21.89 23.19 -15.67
N GLY A 113 -21.71 22.37 -16.72
CA GLY A 113 -22.05 22.74 -18.10
C GLY A 113 -23.56 22.85 -18.35
N VAL A 114 -24.36 21.95 -17.78
CA VAL A 114 -25.82 21.94 -17.94
C VAL A 114 -26.51 23.05 -17.14
N SER A 115 -26.04 23.34 -15.92
CA SER A 115 -26.59 24.46 -15.11
C SER A 115 -26.36 25.82 -15.77
N SER A 116 -25.17 26.05 -16.32
CA SER A 116 -24.81 27.34 -16.93
C SER A 116 -25.46 27.57 -18.30
N THR A 117 -25.82 26.52 -19.02
CA THR A 117 -26.59 26.62 -20.29
C THR A 117 -28.08 26.80 -20.04
N LEU A 118 -28.66 26.13 -19.03
CA LEU A 118 -30.05 26.34 -18.63
C LEU A 118 -30.31 27.75 -18.09
N ASP A 119 -29.41 28.27 -17.25
CA ASP A 119 -29.53 29.65 -16.75
C ASP A 119 -29.49 30.66 -17.89
N LYS A 120 -28.52 30.55 -18.81
CA LYS A 120 -28.43 31.44 -19.98
C LYS A 120 -29.69 31.41 -20.84
N GLY A 121 -30.27 30.22 -21.07
CA GLY A 121 -31.52 30.08 -21.83
C GLY A 121 -32.72 30.73 -21.15
N LEU A 122 -32.80 30.65 -19.82
CA LEU A 122 -33.85 31.28 -19.02
C LEU A 122 -33.75 32.81 -19.04
N TYR A 123 -32.54 33.37 -18.86
CA TYR A 123 -32.34 34.82 -18.91
C TYR A 123 -32.68 35.39 -20.30
N ASP A 124 -32.28 34.70 -21.38
CA ASP A 124 -32.55 35.15 -22.74
C ASP A 124 -34.05 35.09 -23.09
N PHE A 125 -34.74 34.03 -22.64
CA PHE A 125 -36.20 33.91 -22.80
C PHE A 125 -36.96 34.99 -22.04
N VAL A 126 -36.62 35.23 -20.76
CA VAL A 126 -37.26 36.26 -19.94
C VAL A 126 -37.00 37.66 -20.51
N GLY A 127 -35.78 37.92 -20.99
CA GLY A 127 -35.44 39.17 -21.67
C GLY A 127 -36.28 39.40 -22.94
N LYS A 128 -36.46 38.34 -23.75
CA LYS A 128 -37.25 38.39 -24.98
C LYS A 128 -38.75 38.61 -24.70
N VAL A 129 -39.31 37.93 -23.71
CA VAL A 129 -40.72 38.10 -23.30
C VAL A 129 -40.98 39.51 -22.77
N ARG A 130 -40.07 40.04 -21.95
CA ARG A 130 -40.16 41.42 -21.45
C ARG A 130 -40.08 42.44 -22.57
N GLY A 131 -39.22 42.23 -23.57
CA GLY A 131 -39.12 43.07 -24.76
C GLY A 131 -40.40 43.08 -25.61
N ILE A 132 -41.12 41.95 -25.68
CA ILE A 132 -42.39 41.85 -26.41
C ILE A 132 -43.52 42.56 -25.64
N LEU A 133 -43.58 42.43 -24.32
CA LEU A 133 -44.59 43.10 -23.50
C LEU A 133 -44.44 44.63 -23.53
N ASN A 134 -43.21 45.14 -23.59
CA ASN A 134 -42.96 46.58 -23.63
C ASN A 134 -43.21 47.24 -25.00
N ARG A 135 -43.40 46.46 -26.07
CA ARG A 135 -43.76 46.97 -27.41
C ARG A 135 -45.27 47.09 -27.63
N LYS A 136 -46.10 46.69 -26.67
CA LYS A 136 -47.58 46.74 -26.76
C LYS A 136 -48.22 47.88 -25.94
N LYS A 137 -47.45 48.87 -25.51
CA LYS A 137 -47.95 50.18 -25.05
C LYS A 137 -47.55 51.22 -26.08
#